data_AF-A0A0G4EPY3-F1
#
_entry.id   AF-A0A0G4EPY3-F1
#
_cell.length_a   1.000
_cell.length_b   1.000
_cell.length_c   1.000
_cell.angle_alpha   90.00
_cell.angle_beta   90.00
_cell.angle_gamma   90.00
#
_symmetry.space_group_name_H-M   'P 1'
#
loop_
_entity.id
_entity.type
_entity.pdbx_description
1 polymer ?
#
loop_
_entity_poly.entity_id
_entity_poly.type
_entity_poly.pdbx_seq_one_letter_code
_entity_poly.pdbx_strand_id
1 'polypeptide(L)'
;MQYLVSSFASSSGPDLAKVAMAYRSLVEIEESRSSRNQTLPIYNELHDRISATGAKGWPNDELEWFAATAWNNGVYYFRLQNLSFAEKWLSRSRALLTFCPTLSNNYKDKCENLYNTCLQKLLGT
;
A
#
# COMPACT_ATOMS: atom_id res chain seq x y z
N MET A 1 19.04 -0.54 8.65
CA MET A 1 18.19 0.05 7.59
C MET A 1 17.58 1.40 8.03
N GLN A 2 18.30 2.21 8.82
CA GLN A 2 17.79 3.45 9.44
C GLN A 2 18.34 4.74 8.80
N TYR A 3 19.20 4.59 7.77
CA TYR A 3 20.09 5.67 7.31
C TYR A 3 19.66 6.40 6.03
N LEU A 4 18.69 5.88 5.25
CA LEU A 4 18.31 6.54 3.99
C LEU A 4 17.20 7.58 4.16
N VAL A 5 16.34 7.45 5.17
CA VAL A 5 15.21 8.39 5.40
C VAL A 5 15.64 9.65 6.16
N SER A 6 16.73 9.60 6.94
CA SER A 6 17.19 10.70 7.80
C SER A 6 17.93 11.82 7.07
N SER A 7 18.32 11.64 5.80
CA SER A 7 19.10 12.63 5.05
C SER A 7 18.28 13.78 4.42
N PHE A 8 16.95 13.71 4.45
CA PHE A 8 16.06 14.72 3.84
C PHE A 8 15.67 15.87 4.78
N ALA A 9 16.25 15.95 5.98
CA ALA A 9 15.94 16.98 6.96
C ALA A 9 16.79 18.26 6.74
N SER A 10 16.46 19.06 5.72
CA SER A 10 16.96 20.44 5.59
C SER A 10 15.81 21.44 5.59
N SER A 11 15.65 22.14 6.72
CA SER A 11 14.91 23.38 7.06
C SER A 11 13.47 23.63 6.58
N SER A 12 12.90 22.77 5.76
CA SER A 12 11.48 22.62 5.47
C SER A 12 11.20 21.11 5.49
N GLY A 13 10.02 20.67 5.91
CA GLY A 13 9.73 19.23 6.03
C GLY A 13 10.14 18.41 4.79
N PRO A 14 10.27 17.09 4.90
CA PRO A 14 10.75 16.26 3.79
C PRO A 14 9.90 16.46 2.54
N ASP A 15 10.55 16.55 1.38
CA ASP A 15 9.90 16.59 0.06
C ASP A 15 9.13 15.27 -0.15
N LEU A 16 7.81 15.33 0.06
CA LEU A 16 6.96 14.15 0.06
C LEU A 16 6.88 13.45 -1.30
N ALA A 17 7.13 14.17 -2.40
CA ALA A 17 7.24 13.56 -3.72
C ALA A 17 8.50 12.68 -3.80
N LYS A 18 9.63 13.16 -3.30
CA LYS A 18 10.86 12.34 -3.20
C LYS A 18 10.71 11.17 -2.25
N VAL A 19 10.01 11.37 -1.13
CA VAL A 19 9.69 10.28 -0.20
C VAL A 19 8.85 9.20 -0.89
N ALA A 20 7.80 9.59 -1.63
CA ALA A 20 6.96 8.66 -2.37
C ALA A 20 7.76 7.83 -3.39
N MET A 21 8.60 8.49 -4.20
CA MET A 21 9.47 7.80 -5.15
C MET A 21 10.45 6.84 -4.46
N ALA A 22 11.03 7.24 -3.33
CA ALA A 22 11.92 6.37 -2.57
C ALA A 22 11.21 5.11 -2.05
N TYR A 23 9.98 5.24 -1.57
CA TYR A 23 9.16 4.09 -1.17
C TYR A 23 8.87 3.16 -2.34
N ARG A 24 8.53 3.71 -3.52
CA ARG A 24 8.27 2.92 -4.71
C ARG A 24 9.50 2.13 -5.14
N SER A 25 10.64 2.79 -5.26
CA SER A 25 11.90 2.12 -5.59
C SER A 25 12.24 1.03 -4.56
N LEU A 26 11.99 1.28 -3.28
CA LEU A 26 12.21 0.28 -2.23
C LEU A 26 11.30 -0.94 -2.40
N VAL A 27 10.01 -0.75 -2.70
CA VAL A 27 9.07 -1.84 -2.98
C VAL A 27 9.53 -2.63 -4.20
N GLU A 28 9.85 -1.98 -5.32
CA GLU A 28 10.31 -2.63 -6.54
C GLU A 28 11.59 -3.45 -6.33
N ILE A 29 12.56 -2.89 -5.59
CA ILE A 29 13.80 -3.60 -5.25
C ILE A 29 13.50 -4.80 -4.36
N GLU A 30 12.71 -4.63 -3.30
CA GLU A 30 12.46 -5.71 -2.35
C GLU A 30 11.63 -6.83 -2.97
N GLU A 31 10.61 -6.53 -3.77
CA GLU A 31 9.86 -7.53 -4.54
C GLU A 31 10.73 -8.28 -5.56
N SER A 32 11.80 -7.66 -6.08
CA SER A 32 12.76 -8.34 -6.96
C SER A 32 13.70 -9.30 -6.22
N ARG A 33 13.96 -9.05 -4.93
CA ARG A 33 14.91 -9.80 -4.11
C ARG A 33 14.25 -10.89 -3.27
N SER A 34 12.99 -10.69 -2.90
CA SER A 34 12.28 -11.53 -1.95
C SER A 34 10.81 -11.72 -2.36
N SER A 35 9.98 -12.22 -1.46
CA SER A 35 8.55 -12.39 -1.76
C SER A 35 7.80 -11.08 -1.54
N ARG A 36 6.73 -10.84 -2.32
CA ARG A 36 5.77 -9.73 -2.10
C ARG A 36 5.49 -9.47 -0.63
N ASN A 37 5.21 -10.49 0.17
CA ASN A 37 4.88 -10.36 1.59
C ASN A 37 5.97 -9.73 2.47
N GLN A 38 7.24 -9.77 2.07
CA GLN A 38 8.31 -9.08 2.79
C GLN A 38 8.23 -7.56 2.62
N THR A 39 7.45 -7.06 1.66
CA THR A 39 7.18 -5.63 1.48
C THR A 39 5.98 -5.11 2.28
N LEU A 40 5.18 -5.99 2.92
CA LEU A 40 4.07 -5.55 3.79
C LEU A 40 4.51 -4.57 4.89
N PRO A 41 5.65 -4.75 5.59
CA PRO A 41 6.13 -3.78 6.57
C PRO A 41 6.40 -2.39 5.96
N ILE A 42 6.92 -2.33 4.73
CA ILE A 42 7.14 -1.07 4.00
C ILE A 42 5.80 -0.37 3.77
N TYR A 43 4.78 -1.14 3.35
CA TYR A 43 3.42 -0.62 3.16
C TYR A 43 2.76 -0.14 4.46
N ASN A 44 3.05 -0.80 5.60
CA ASN A 44 2.56 -0.36 6.90
C ASN A 44 3.16 1.01 7.26
N GLU A 45 4.48 1.15 7.14
CA GLU A 45 5.17 2.42 7.42
C GLU A 45 4.70 3.54 6.46
N LEU A 46 4.57 3.23 5.17
CA LEU A 46 4.08 4.15 4.16
C LEU A 46 2.68 4.67 4.52
N HIS A 47 1.76 3.78 4.86
CA HIS A 47 0.41 4.16 5.26
C HIS A 47 0.39 5.09 6.47
N ASP A 48 1.22 4.82 7.48
CA ASP A 48 1.27 5.64 8.69
C ASP A 48 1.79 7.05 8.38
N ARG A 49 2.77 7.18 7.48
CA ARG A 49 3.28 8.48 7.01
C ARG A 49 2.25 9.25 6.17
N ILE A 50 1.56 8.58 5.26
CA ILE A 50 0.49 9.20 4.47
C ILE A 50 -0.62 9.69 5.41
N SER A 51 -1.02 8.86 6.37
CA SER A 51 -2.04 9.19 7.37
C SER A 51 -1.65 10.40 8.22
N ALA A 52 -0.41 10.45 8.70
CA ALA A 52 0.11 11.55 9.52
C ALA A 52 0.11 12.91 8.78
N THR A 53 0.18 12.89 7.44
CA THR A 53 0.14 14.09 6.59
C THR A 53 -1.25 14.35 5.99
N GLY A 54 -2.21 13.46 6.21
CA GLY A 54 -3.52 13.49 5.56
C GLY A 54 -3.41 13.45 4.02
N ALA A 55 -2.40 12.75 3.50
CA ALA A 55 -2.02 12.70 2.09
C ALA A 55 -1.67 14.06 1.43
N LYS A 56 -1.62 15.16 2.17
CA LYS A 56 -1.29 16.48 1.62
C LYS A 56 0.16 16.51 1.15
N GLY A 57 0.37 16.85 -0.13
CA GLY A 57 1.70 16.92 -0.75
C GLY A 57 2.23 15.60 -1.29
N TRP A 58 1.48 14.50 -1.14
CA TRP A 58 1.82 13.23 -1.82
C TRP A 58 1.35 13.28 -3.28
N PRO A 59 2.15 12.79 -4.25
CA PRO A 59 1.71 12.67 -5.63
C PRO A 59 0.56 11.68 -5.77
N ASN A 60 -0.54 12.08 -6.44
CA ASN A 60 -1.70 11.20 -6.64
C ASN A 60 -1.32 9.90 -7.36
N ASP A 61 -0.53 10.00 -8.43
CA ASP A 61 -0.11 8.83 -9.22
C ASP A 61 0.64 7.79 -8.38
N GLU A 62 1.41 8.23 -7.38
CA GLU A 62 2.11 7.32 -6.46
C GLU A 62 1.13 6.67 -5.48
N LEU A 63 0.20 7.44 -4.91
CA LEU A 63 -0.84 6.89 -4.02
C LEU A 63 -1.67 5.82 -4.75
N GLU A 64 -2.05 6.09 -6.00
CA GLU A 64 -2.78 5.16 -6.85
C GLU A 64 -1.95 3.93 -7.18
N TRP A 65 -0.66 4.11 -7.48
CA TRP A 65 0.25 3.00 -7.74
C TRP A 65 0.39 2.07 -6.53
N PHE A 66 0.57 2.62 -5.32
CA PHE A 66 0.64 1.82 -4.10
C PHE A 66 -0.68 1.10 -3.82
N ALA A 67 -1.82 1.77 -3.97
CA ALA A 67 -3.13 1.16 -3.79
C ALA A 67 -3.35 0.00 -4.79
N ALA A 68 -3.09 0.22 -6.08
CA ALA A 68 -3.23 -0.79 -7.12
C ALA A 68 -2.27 -1.98 -6.93
N THR A 69 -1.04 -1.72 -6.50
CA THR A 69 -0.04 -2.77 -6.24
C THR A 69 -0.43 -3.61 -5.03
N ALA A 70 -0.89 -2.99 -3.94
CA ALA A 70 -1.44 -3.71 -2.79
C ALA A 70 -2.66 -4.57 -3.19
N TRP A 71 -3.56 -4.03 -4.01
CA TRP A 71 -4.70 -4.78 -4.55
C TRP A 71 -4.26 -6.00 -5.36
N ASN A 72 -3.32 -5.83 -6.29
CA ASN A 72 -2.80 -6.91 -7.12
C ASN A 72 -2.18 -8.03 -6.29
N ASN A 73 -1.41 -7.68 -5.25
CA ASN A 73 -0.86 -8.63 -4.30
C ASN A 73 -1.97 -9.36 -3.53
N GLY A 74 -3.01 -8.66 -3.11
CA GLY A 74 -4.19 -9.23 -2.46
C GLY A 74 -4.93 -10.25 -3.34
N VAL A 75 -5.22 -9.88 -4.59
CA VAL A 75 -5.85 -10.76 -5.59
C VAL A 75 -4.98 -11.99 -5.84
N TYR A 76 -3.66 -11.82 -5.94
CA TYR A 76 -2.72 -12.92 -6.14
C TYR A 76 -2.80 -13.95 -5.01
N TYR A 77 -2.69 -13.52 -3.75
CA TYR A 77 -2.76 -14.44 -2.61
C TYR A 77 -4.15 -15.03 -2.40
N PHE A 78 -5.20 -14.29 -2.71
CA PHE A 78 -6.58 -14.80 -2.67
C PHE A 78 -6.75 -15.98 -3.62
N ARG A 79 -6.24 -15.86 -4.85
CA ARG A 79 -6.29 -16.94 -5.86
C ARG A 79 -5.50 -18.18 -5.42
N LEU A 80 -4.40 -17.99 -4.70
CA LEU A 80 -3.62 -19.09 -4.11
C LEU A 80 -4.23 -19.71 -2.84
N GLN A 81 -5.45 -19.30 -2.45
CA GLN A 81 -6.09 -19.70 -1.18
C GLN A 81 -5.26 -19.35 0.07
N ASN A 82 -4.27 -18.47 -0.07
CA ASN A 82 -3.53 -17.95 1.07
C ASN A 82 -4.28 -16.74 1.65
N LEU A 83 -5.40 -17.04 2.30
CA LEU A 83 -6.37 -16.03 2.74
C LEU A 83 -5.78 -15.08 3.78
N SER A 84 -4.81 -15.52 4.58
CA SER A 84 -4.15 -14.66 5.58
C SER A 84 -3.34 -13.53 4.93
N PHE A 85 -2.57 -13.81 3.88
CA PHE A 85 -1.85 -12.76 3.16
C PHE A 85 -2.77 -11.95 2.24
N ALA A 86 -3.77 -12.61 1.65
CA ALA A 86 -4.78 -11.93 0.86
C ALA A 86 -5.49 -10.83 1.68
N GLU A 87 -5.97 -11.16 2.88
CA GLU A 87 -6.63 -10.22 3.78
C GLU A 87 -5.74 -9.01 4.08
N LYS A 88 -4.48 -9.23 4.49
CA LYS A 88 -3.54 -8.16 4.82
C LYS A 88 -3.31 -7.18 3.65
N TRP A 89 -3.12 -7.72 2.45
CA TRP A 89 -2.90 -6.93 1.25
C TRP A 89 -4.15 -6.16 0.81
N LEU A 90 -5.31 -6.82 0.84
CA LEU A 90 -6.59 -6.21 0.51
C LEU A 90 -6.97 -5.11 1.52
N SER A 91 -6.73 -5.34 2.81
CA SER A 91 -6.90 -4.36 3.87
C SER A 91 -6.04 -3.11 3.64
N ARG A 92 -4.77 -3.31 3.29
CA ARG A 92 -3.85 -2.21 3.02
C ARG A 92 -4.22 -1.43 1.75
N SER A 93 -4.65 -2.13 0.70
CA SER A 93 -5.21 -1.50 -0.51
C SER A 93 -6.40 -0.61 -0.17
N ARG A 94 -7.38 -1.11 0.59
CA ARG A 94 -8.56 -0.34 1.02
C ARG A 94 -8.17 0.91 1.79
N ALA A 95 -7.23 0.78 2.72
CA ALA A 95 -6.73 1.90 3.51
C ALA A 95 -6.11 2.98 2.61
N LEU A 96 -5.26 2.60 1.64
CA LEU A 96 -4.62 3.53 0.72
C LEU A 96 -5.62 4.19 -0.26
N LEU A 97 -6.65 3.46 -0.69
CA LEU A 97 -7.71 3.99 -1.56
C LEU A 97 -8.50 5.14 -0.93
N THR A 98 -8.50 5.28 0.39
CA THR A 98 -9.12 6.43 1.08
C THR A 98 -8.42 7.74 0.75
N PHE A 99 -7.13 7.68 0.41
CA PHE A 99 -6.31 8.84 0.03
C PHE A 99 -6.29 9.11 -1.47
N CYS A 100 -6.94 8.27 -2.29
CA CYS A 100 -6.95 8.41 -3.75
C CYS A 100 -8.25 9.13 -4.21
N PRO A 101 -8.20 10.42 -4.55
CA PRO A 101 -9.40 11.18 -4.97
C PRO A 101 -9.82 10.87 -6.40
N THR A 102 -8.85 10.51 -7.25
CA THR A 102 -9.01 10.32 -8.71
C THR A 102 -9.42 8.90 -9.08
N LEU A 103 -9.17 7.92 -8.20
CA LEU A 103 -9.56 6.54 -8.47
C LEU A 103 -11.08 6.36 -8.36
N SER A 104 -11.69 5.78 -9.41
CA SER A 104 -13.15 5.66 -9.50
C SER A 104 -13.75 4.84 -8.36
N ASN A 105 -14.99 5.17 -7.96
CA ASN A 105 -15.75 4.41 -6.95
C ASN A 105 -15.84 2.91 -7.27
N ASN A 106 -15.88 2.53 -8.55
CA ASN A 106 -15.88 1.12 -8.98
C ASN A 106 -14.63 0.34 -8.47
N TYR A 107 -13.45 0.98 -8.44
CA TYR A 107 -12.26 0.34 -7.88
C TYR A 107 -12.36 0.15 -6.37
N LYS A 108 -12.93 1.13 -5.66
CA LYS A 108 -13.18 1.04 -4.22
C LYS A 108 -14.18 -0.08 -3.90
N ASP A 109 -15.27 -0.16 -4.66
CA ASP A 109 -16.30 -1.20 -4.50
C ASP A 109 -15.75 -2.61 -4.79
N LYS A 110 -14.98 -2.76 -5.87
CA LYS A 110 -14.27 -4.03 -6.16
C LYS A 110 -13.35 -4.39 -5.01
N CYS A 111 -12.63 -3.41 -4.47
CA CYS A 111 -11.70 -3.61 -3.38
C CYS A 111 -12.39 -4.13 -2.11
N GLU A 112 -13.48 -3.46 -1.76
CA GLU A 112 -14.33 -3.79 -0.62
C GLU A 112 -14.94 -5.18 -0.76
N ASN A 113 -15.51 -5.51 -1.92
CA ASN A 113 -16.18 -6.78 -2.15
C ASN A 113 -15.24 -7.97 -2.04
N LEU A 114 -14.04 -7.89 -2.63
CA LEU A 114 -13.07 -8.99 -2.54
C LEU A 114 -12.50 -9.12 -1.12
N TYR A 115 -12.25 -8.01 -0.44
CA TYR A 115 -11.84 -8.03 0.97
C TYR A 115 -12.89 -8.74 1.84
N ASN A 116 -14.16 -8.36 1.73
CA ASN A 116 -15.24 -8.97 2.51
C ASN A 116 -15.39 -10.46 2.19
N THR A 117 -15.30 -10.83 0.90
CA THR A 117 -15.28 -12.24 0.48
C THR A 117 -14.09 -13.01 1.08
N CYS A 118 -12.91 -12.39 1.09
CA CYS A 118 -11.71 -12.97 1.69
C CYS A 118 -11.86 -13.16 3.19
N LEU A 119 -12.41 -12.17 3.88
CA LEU A 119 -12.61 -12.20 5.32
C LEU A 119 -13.63 -13.28 5.72
N GLN A 120 -14.75 -13.39 5.01
CA GLN A 120 -15.74 -14.46 5.20
C GLN A 120 -15.08 -15.85 5.08
N LYS A 121 -14.36 -16.08 3.98
CA LYS A 121 -13.63 -17.35 3.75
C LYS A 121 -12.58 -17.61 4.82
N LEU A 122 -11.88 -16.59 5.29
CA LEU A 122 -10.84 -16.71 6.31
C LEU A 122 -11.42 -17.06 7.69
N LEU A 123 -12.57 -16.48 8.03
CA LEU A 123 -13.27 -16.68 9.30
C LEU A 123 -14.15 -17.94 9.33
N GLY A 124 -14.39 -18.56 8.17
CA GLY A 124 -15.27 -19.74 8.06
C GLY A 124 -16.75 -19.42 8.22
N THR A 125 -17.15 -18.19 7.91
CA THR A 125 -18.53 -17.65 7.99
C THR A 125 -19.08 -17.35 6.61
#